data_AF-A0A353RMG6-F1
#
_entry.id   AF-A0A353RMG6-F1
#
_cell.length_a   1.000
_cell.length_b   1.000
_cell.length_c   1.000
_cell.angle_alpha   90.00
_cell.angle_beta   90.00
_cell.angle_gamma   90.00
#
_symmetry.space_group_name_H-M   'P 1'
#
loop_
_entity.id
_entity.type
_entity.pdbx_description
1 polymer ?
#
loop_
_entity_poly.entity_id
_entity_poly.type
_entity_poly.pdbx_seq_one_letter_code
_entity_poly.pdbx_strand_id
1 'polypeptide(L)'
;MQGVAGNDKLSRDMARFSVDYLYDADLGIPWILAKGNHDVSTSPGQPEAWKEVVLPFIERQTGKELTNGMYEYKLTDDVHFFVLEQFFSPDQQLPEHEILNFLHRQLSRSNAKHKFLLTHQPVIPVTERCWHLFSGIRRELKDEGLRTKFPVNTGH
;
A
#
# COMPACT_ATOMS: atom_id res chain seq x y z
N MET A 1 18.96 4.30 -12.40
CA MET A 1 18.75 3.59 -11.13
C MET A 1 19.01 4.58 -10.00
N GLN A 2 17.97 5.08 -9.34
CA GLN A 2 18.12 5.85 -8.10
C GLN A 2 17.25 5.14 -7.05
N GLY A 3 17.76 4.93 -5.84
CA GLY A 3 16.99 4.38 -4.71
C GLY A 3 16.81 2.86 -4.66
N VAL A 4 17.71 2.06 -5.24
CA VAL A 4 17.66 0.59 -5.12
C VAL A 4 18.98 0.04 -4.56
N ALA A 5 18.91 -1.00 -3.74
CA ALA A 5 20.07 -1.56 -3.03
C ALA A 5 20.93 -2.49 -3.91
N GLY A 6 20.41 -2.96 -5.04
CA GLY A 6 21.18 -3.66 -6.08
C GLY A 6 21.44 -5.14 -5.85
N ASN A 7 21.21 -5.67 -4.63
CA ASN A 7 21.21 -7.11 -4.34
C ASN A 7 20.37 -7.47 -3.11
N ASP A 8 20.10 -8.76 -2.94
CA ASP A 8 19.26 -9.33 -1.89
C ASP A 8 19.67 -9.00 -0.46
N LYS A 9 20.97 -9.00 -0.19
CA LYS A 9 21.50 -8.70 1.14
C LYS A 9 21.30 -7.22 1.46
N LEU A 10 21.71 -6.36 0.55
CA LEU A 10 21.61 -4.90 0.73
C LEU A 10 20.15 -4.43 0.78
N SER A 11 19.24 -5.08 0.05
CA SER A 11 17.79 -4.79 0.14
C SER A 11 17.24 -5.07 1.55
N ARG A 12 17.60 -6.21 2.15
CA ARG A 12 17.23 -6.54 3.54
C ARG A 12 17.90 -5.63 4.56
N ASP A 13 19.18 -5.34 4.38
CA ASP A 13 19.92 -4.44 5.27
C ASP A 13 19.30 -3.04 5.24
N MET A 14 18.97 -2.50 4.06
CA MET A 14 18.30 -1.21 3.92
C MET A 14 16.95 -1.18 4.63
N ALA A 15 16.13 -2.22 4.45
CA ALA A 15 14.84 -2.34 5.15
C ALA A 15 15.02 -2.44 6.67
N ARG A 16 15.99 -3.23 7.14
CA ARG A 16 16.30 -3.40 8.57
C ARG A 16 16.77 -2.09 9.20
N PHE A 17 17.75 -1.43 8.60
CA PHE A 17 18.22 -0.13 9.10
C PHE A 17 17.10 0.91 9.19
N SER A 18 16.17 0.89 8.23
CA SER A 18 15.02 1.79 8.25
C SER A 18 14.08 1.45 9.40
N VAL A 19 13.72 0.18 9.57
CA VAL A 19 12.84 -0.29 10.66
C VAL A 19 13.47 -0.10 12.04
N ASP A 20 14.76 -0.43 12.19
CA ASP A 20 15.50 -0.25 13.44
C ASP A 20 15.52 1.22 13.83
N TYR A 21 15.75 2.13 12.88
CA TYR A 21 15.67 3.57 13.14
C TYR A 21 14.26 4.01 13.59
N LEU A 22 13.19 3.46 13.00
CA LEU A 22 11.82 3.78 13.44
C LEU A 22 11.52 3.27 14.85
N TYR A 23 12.13 2.14 15.26
CA TYR A 23 12.07 1.66 16.64
C TYR A 23 12.87 2.56 17.59
N ASP A 24 14.11 2.87 17.24
CA ASP A 24 15.03 3.67 18.05
C ASP A 24 14.53 5.12 18.26
N ALA A 25 13.72 5.63 17.33
CA ALA A 25 13.13 6.96 17.46
C ALA A 25 12.20 7.10 18.69
N ASP A 26 11.65 5.99 19.20
CA ASP A 26 10.83 5.91 20.43
C ASP A 26 9.86 7.09 20.65
N LEU A 27 9.10 7.43 19.60
CA LEU A 27 8.25 8.63 19.61
C LEU A 27 6.94 8.44 20.40
N GLY A 28 6.69 7.25 20.96
CA GLY A 28 5.45 6.92 21.68
C GLY A 28 4.18 6.96 20.81
N ILE A 29 4.32 7.06 19.48
CA ILE A 29 3.23 7.11 18.51
C ILE A 29 3.42 6.05 17.41
N PRO A 30 2.33 5.52 16.83
CA PRO A 30 2.40 4.50 15.80
C PRO A 30 2.96 5.06 14.48
N TRP A 31 3.69 4.22 13.76
CA TRP A 31 4.09 4.49 12.39
C TRP A 31 3.09 3.87 11.40
N ILE A 32 2.56 4.70 10.49
CA ILE A 32 1.67 4.27 9.41
C ILE A 32 2.43 4.35 8.09
N LEU A 33 2.81 3.19 7.55
CA LEU A 33 3.65 3.07 6.35
C LEU A 33 2.86 2.62 5.13
N ALA A 34 3.13 3.22 3.97
CA ALA A 34 2.61 2.79 2.67
C ALA A 34 3.75 2.28 1.79
N LYS A 35 3.52 1.20 1.05
CA LYS A 35 4.53 0.59 0.18
C LYS A 35 4.85 1.46 -1.02
N GLY A 36 6.14 1.69 -1.26
CA GLY A 36 6.65 2.42 -2.40
C GLY A 36 7.05 1.54 -3.58
N ASN A 37 7.28 2.18 -4.73
CA ASN A 37 7.73 1.50 -5.95
C ASN A 37 9.15 0.91 -5.80
N HIS A 38 9.94 1.43 -4.87
CA HIS A 38 11.29 0.95 -4.58
C HIS A 38 11.32 -0.15 -3.51
N ASP A 39 10.18 -0.52 -2.94
CA ASP A 39 10.06 -1.69 -2.06
C ASP A 39 9.74 -2.97 -2.87
N VAL A 40 9.44 -2.83 -4.17
CA VAL A 40 9.06 -3.90 -5.11
C VAL A 40 9.52 -3.60 -6.54
N SER A 41 10.59 -2.81 -6.69
CA SER A 41 11.14 -2.63 -8.03
C SER A 41 11.75 -3.95 -8.52
N THR A 42 12.09 -4.04 -9.80
CA THR A 42 12.76 -5.20 -10.39
C THR A 42 14.21 -5.40 -9.88
N SER A 43 14.64 -4.65 -8.86
CA SER A 43 15.93 -4.83 -8.21
C SER A 43 15.89 -6.06 -7.28
N PRO A 44 16.96 -6.88 -7.25
CA PRO A 44 16.94 -8.13 -6.49
C PRO A 44 16.65 -7.95 -4.99
N GLY A 45 15.80 -8.82 -4.46
CA GLY A 45 15.51 -8.99 -3.04
C GLY A 45 14.62 -7.95 -2.38
N GLN A 46 14.08 -6.99 -3.13
CA GLN A 46 13.19 -5.97 -2.57
C GLN A 46 11.82 -6.52 -2.14
N PRO A 47 11.11 -7.33 -2.96
CA PRO A 47 9.87 -7.98 -2.53
C PRO A 47 10.06 -8.82 -1.25
N GLU A 48 11.17 -9.54 -1.15
CA GLU A 48 11.52 -10.36 -0.01
C GLU A 48 11.83 -9.49 1.22
N ALA A 49 12.61 -8.41 1.05
CA ALA A 49 12.89 -7.48 2.14
C ALA A 49 11.62 -6.82 2.68
N TRP A 50 10.68 -6.43 1.81
CA TRP A 50 9.37 -5.94 2.23
C TRP A 50 8.63 -6.97 3.08
N LYS A 51 8.51 -8.20 2.59
CA LYS A 51 7.75 -9.27 3.24
C LYS A 51 8.39 -9.75 4.56
N GLU A 52 9.71 -9.82 4.60
CA GLU A 52 10.44 -10.38 5.75
C GLU A 52 10.76 -9.34 6.84
N VAL A 53 10.75 -8.04 6.50
CA VAL A 53 11.20 -6.98 7.42
C VAL A 53 10.13 -5.91 7.63
N VAL A 54 9.63 -5.30 6.55
CA VAL A 54 8.73 -4.14 6.67
C VAL A 54 7.31 -4.55 7.04
N LEU A 55 6.78 -5.62 6.44
CA LEU A 55 5.42 -6.10 6.75
C LEU A 55 5.29 -6.53 8.23
N PRO A 56 6.22 -7.32 8.82
CA PRO A 56 6.19 -7.63 10.25
C PRO A 56 6.26 -6.41 11.18
N PHE A 57 6.92 -5.34 10.75
CA PHE A 57 6.89 -4.07 11.49
C PHE A 57 5.47 -3.50 11.51
N ILE A 58 4.80 -3.41 10.36
CA ILE A 58 3.41 -2.92 10.24
C ILE A 58 2.44 -3.80 11.04
N GLU A 59 2.61 -5.12 10.99
CA GLU A 59 1.79 -6.06 11.78
C GLU A 59 1.88 -5.77 13.27
N ARG A 60 3.08 -5.44 13.78
CA ARG A 60 3.26 -5.02 15.18
C ARG A 60 2.59 -3.68 15.49
N GLN A 61 2.63 -2.72 14.57
CA GLN A 61 1.92 -1.44 14.75
C GLN A 61 0.40 -1.65 14.79
N THR A 62 -0.13 -2.56 13.97
CA THR A 62 -1.57 -2.80 13.86
C THR A 62 -2.12 -3.85 14.85
N GLY A 63 -1.25 -4.66 15.45
CA GLY A 63 -1.63 -5.81 16.27
C GLY A 63 -2.32 -6.93 15.49
N LYS A 64 -2.11 -7.01 14.17
CA LYS A 64 -2.78 -7.95 13.27
C LYS A 64 -1.79 -8.55 12.29
N GLU A 65 -2.00 -9.81 11.95
CA GLU A 65 -1.33 -10.44 10.82
C GLU A 65 -1.92 -9.89 9.51
N LEU A 66 -1.04 -9.60 8.55
CA LEU A 66 -1.38 -8.99 7.27
C LEU A 66 -0.88 -9.87 6.13
N THR A 67 -1.73 -10.07 5.13
CA THR A 67 -1.34 -10.79 3.92
C THR A 67 -0.54 -9.92 2.95
N ASN A 68 -0.70 -8.60 3.05
CA ASN A 68 -0.10 -7.61 2.16
C ASN A 68 -0.05 -6.21 2.81
N GLY A 69 0.43 -5.22 2.07
CA GLY A 69 0.58 -3.83 2.53
C GLY A 69 -0.72 -3.01 2.54
N MET A 70 -1.89 -3.58 2.23
CA MET A 70 -3.18 -2.94 2.46
C MET A 70 -3.69 -3.23 3.86
N TYR A 71 -3.96 -2.17 4.62
CA TYR A 71 -4.53 -2.30 5.96
C TYR A 71 -5.30 -1.05 6.37
N GLU A 72 -6.16 -1.23 7.36
CA GLU A 72 -6.83 -0.15 8.08
C GLU A 72 -6.11 0.05 9.41
N TYR A 73 -5.70 1.29 9.69
CA TYR A 73 -5.22 1.71 11.00
C TYR A 73 -6.26 2.61 11.67
N LYS A 74 -6.79 2.17 12.81
CA LYS A 74 -7.76 2.93 13.60
C LYS A 74 -7.02 3.68 14.69
N LEU A 75 -6.90 5.00 14.53
CA LEU A 75 -6.26 5.84 15.55
C LEU A 75 -7.22 6.14 16.70
N THR A 76 -8.48 6.44 16.36
CA THR A 76 -9.61 6.60 17.28
C THR A 76 -10.88 6.10 16.59
N ASP A 77 -12.00 6.05 17.31
CA ASP A 77 -13.30 5.71 16.70
C ASP A 77 -13.73 6.69 15.58
N ASP A 78 -13.22 7.93 15.63
CA ASP A 78 -13.53 8.99 14.67
C ASP A 78 -12.49 9.15 13.56
N VAL A 79 -11.30 8.55 13.67
CA VAL A 79 -10.17 8.77 12.76
C VAL A 79 -9.58 7.45 12.30
N HIS A 80 -9.84 7.10 11.04
CA HIS A 80 -9.33 5.89 10.40
C HIS A 80 -8.42 6.24 9.22
N PHE A 81 -7.35 5.47 9.07
CA PHE A 81 -6.43 5.51 7.95
C PHE A 81 -6.58 4.22 7.14
N PHE A 82 -6.70 4.35 5.82
CA PHE A 82 -6.79 3.24 4.87
C PHE A 82 -5.56 3.30 3.99
N VAL A 83 -4.67 2.33 4.13
CA VAL A 83 -3.40 2.29 3.42
C VAL A 83 -3.52 1.41 2.20
N LEU A 84 -3.10 1.93 1.05
CA LEU A 84 -3.06 1.22 -0.22
C LEU A 84 -1.64 0.85 -0.62
N GLU A 85 -1.48 -0.37 -1.12
CA GLU A 85 -0.21 -0.88 -1.63
C GLU A 85 -0.23 -0.96 -3.16
N GLN A 86 -0.18 0.15 -3.89
CA GLN A 86 -0.40 0.20 -5.35
C GLN A 86 0.41 -0.78 -6.22
N PHE A 87 1.46 -1.38 -5.66
CA PHE A 87 2.40 -2.27 -6.30
C PHE A 87 2.20 -3.74 -5.89
N PHE A 88 0.96 -4.24 -5.82
CA PHE A 88 0.65 -5.67 -5.55
C PHE A 88 0.94 -6.60 -6.73
N SER A 89 0.90 -6.07 -7.96
CA SER A 89 0.99 -6.89 -9.18
C SER A 89 2.41 -7.40 -9.49
N PRO A 90 3.52 -6.71 -9.14
CA PRO A 90 4.86 -7.24 -9.34
C PRO A 90 5.18 -8.46 -8.45
N ASP A 91 4.68 -8.52 -7.22
CA ASP A 91 5.13 -9.49 -6.21
C ASP A 91 4.06 -10.47 -5.73
N GLN A 92 2.78 -10.09 -5.71
CA GLN A 92 1.71 -10.93 -5.15
C GLN A 92 0.74 -11.51 -6.18
N GLN A 93 0.85 -11.12 -7.46
CA GLN A 93 -0.05 -11.53 -8.54
C GLN A 93 -1.55 -11.28 -8.23
N LEU A 94 -1.85 -10.32 -7.35
CA LEU A 94 -3.24 -9.96 -7.03
C LEU A 94 -3.90 -9.22 -8.20
N PRO A 95 -5.19 -9.47 -8.47
CA PRO A 95 -5.88 -8.77 -9.53
C PRO A 95 -6.05 -7.29 -9.20
N GLU A 96 -6.02 -6.45 -10.22
CA GLU A 96 -5.96 -4.99 -10.09
C GLU A 96 -7.14 -4.36 -9.34
N HIS A 97 -8.29 -5.03 -9.36
CA HIS A 97 -9.49 -4.61 -8.67
C HIS A 97 -9.46 -4.89 -7.15
N GLU A 98 -8.45 -5.60 -6.63
CA GLU A 98 -8.36 -5.86 -5.18
C GLU A 98 -8.24 -4.58 -4.35
N ILE A 99 -7.64 -3.52 -4.89
CA ILE A 99 -7.65 -2.19 -4.25
C ILE A 99 -9.08 -1.72 -3.99
N LEU A 100 -9.93 -1.83 -5.01
CA LEU A 100 -11.32 -1.38 -4.96
C LEU A 100 -12.13 -2.28 -4.03
N ASN A 101 -11.91 -3.60 -4.10
CA ASN A 101 -12.54 -4.55 -3.18
C ASN A 101 -12.16 -4.26 -1.72
N PHE A 102 -10.87 -4.02 -1.46
CA PHE A 102 -10.38 -3.64 -0.13
C PHE A 102 -11.07 -2.35 0.35
N LEU A 103 -11.04 -1.29 -0.46
CA LEU A 103 -11.66 -0.02 -0.11
C LEU A 103 -13.15 -0.16 0.15
N HIS A 104 -13.87 -0.87 -0.72
CA HIS A 104 -15.31 -1.10 -0.55
C HIS A 104 -15.60 -1.83 0.76
N ARG A 105 -14.84 -2.90 1.07
CA ARG A 105 -15.00 -3.66 2.32
C ARG A 105 -14.68 -2.83 3.56
N GLN A 106 -13.60 -2.04 3.56
CA GLN A 106 -13.18 -1.31 4.76
C GLN A 106 -13.99 -0.03 4.97
N LEU A 107 -14.24 0.74 3.90
CA LEU A 107 -15.00 1.99 4.01
C LEU A 107 -16.46 1.75 4.40
N SER A 108 -17.10 0.68 3.89
CA SER A 108 -18.49 0.33 4.25
C SER A 108 -18.65 -0.07 5.72
N ARG A 109 -17.58 -0.57 6.35
CA ARG A 109 -17.56 -0.98 7.76
C ARG A 109 -17.11 0.13 8.71
N SER A 110 -16.56 1.22 8.19
CA SER A 110 -16.01 2.30 9.01
C SER A 110 -17.03 3.40 9.27
N ASN A 111 -17.40 3.55 10.54
CA ASN A 111 -18.25 4.64 11.03
C ASN A 111 -17.46 5.92 11.36
N ALA A 112 -16.14 5.93 11.14
CA ALA A 112 -15.28 7.06 11.48
C ALA A 112 -15.70 8.34 10.74
N LYS A 113 -15.73 9.46 11.47
CA LYS A 113 -16.02 10.78 10.90
C LYS A 113 -14.96 11.22 9.89
N HIS A 114 -13.70 10.94 10.18
CA HIS A 114 -12.55 11.31 9.37
C HIS A 114 -11.86 10.06 8.82
N LYS A 115 -11.74 10.00 7.50
CA LYS A 115 -11.18 8.86 6.76
C LYS A 115 -10.06 9.37 5.88
N PHE A 116 -8.85 8.85 6.11
CA PHE A 116 -7.66 9.24 5.36
C PHE A 116 -7.23 8.09 4.46
N LEU A 117 -7.06 8.36 3.17
CA LEU A 117 -6.53 7.39 2.21
C LEU A 117 -5.03 7.65 2.02
N LEU A 118 -4.19 6.66 2.31
CA LEU A 118 -2.75 6.76 2.23
C LEU A 118 -2.23 5.89 1.09
N THR A 119 -1.32 6.46 0.30
CA THR A 119 -0.80 5.80 -0.88
C THR A 119 0.54 6.42 -1.30
N HIS A 120 1.43 5.64 -1.89
CA HIS A 120 2.76 6.13 -2.30
C HIS A 120 2.70 7.04 -3.53
N GLN A 121 2.15 6.55 -4.64
CA GLN A 121 1.95 7.42 -5.80
C GLN A 121 0.69 8.25 -5.61
N PRO A 122 0.72 9.53 -5.97
CA PRO A 122 -0.43 10.40 -5.83
C PRO A 122 -1.60 9.91 -6.68
N VAL A 123 -2.81 10.11 -6.17
CA VAL A 123 -4.05 9.93 -6.93
C VAL A 123 -4.24 11.16 -7.81
N ILE A 124 -3.60 11.16 -8.97
CA ILE A 124 -3.76 12.22 -9.97
C ILE A 124 -4.87 11.80 -10.92
N PRO A 125 -5.89 12.65 -11.17
CA PRO A 125 -6.82 12.42 -12.26
C PRO A 125 -6.05 12.43 -13.59
N VAL A 126 -5.99 11.29 -14.26
CA VAL A 126 -5.48 11.18 -15.64
C VAL A 126 -6.59 11.58 -16.62
N THR A 127 -7.83 11.23 -16.28
CA THR A 127 -9.05 11.74 -16.91
C THR A 127 -10.10 12.00 -15.81
N GLU A 128 -11.29 12.44 -16.20
CA GLU A 128 -12.45 12.56 -15.29
C GLU A 128 -12.84 11.21 -14.62
N ARG A 129 -12.41 10.07 -15.19
CA ARG A 129 -12.76 8.69 -14.76
C ARG A 129 -11.58 7.79 -14.44
N CYS A 130 -10.37 8.22 -14.76
CA CYS A 130 -9.16 7.42 -14.60
C CYS A 130 -8.22 8.07 -13.59
N TRP A 131 -7.94 7.37 -12.50
CA TRP A 131 -6.88 7.75 -11.58
C TRP A 131 -5.54 7.20 -12.06
N HIS A 132 -4.45 7.88 -11.75
CA HIS A 132 -3.10 7.44 -12.11
C HIS A 132 -2.80 5.99 -11.65
N LEU A 133 -3.39 5.54 -10.54
CA LEU A 133 -3.34 4.15 -10.06
C LEU A 133 -3.84 3.11 -11.08
N PHE A 134 -4.85 3.49 -11.88
CA PHE A 134 -5.54 2.65 -12.85
C PHE A 134 -5.25 3.10 -14.30
N SER A 135 -4.20 3.90 -14.50
CA SER A 135 -3.81 4.39 -15.83
C SER A 135 -3.02 3.37 -16.66
N GLY A 136 -2.26 2.50 -16.01
CA GLY A 136 -1.34 1.57 -16.65
C GLY A 136 0.04 2.19 -16.96
N ILE A 137 0.28 3.44 -16.54
CA ILE A 137 1.52 4.17 -16.86
C ILE A 137 2.73 3.61 -16.11
N ARG A 138 2.53 3.16 -14.87
CA ARG A 138 3.61 2.68 -13.98
C ARG A 138 3.61 1.18 -13.75
N ARG A 139 2.54 0.49 -14.16
CA ARG A 139 2.39 -0.97 -14.16
C ARG A 139 1.44 -1.33 -15.29
N GLU A 140 1.63 -2.46 -15.93
CA GLU A 140 0.63 -2.97 -16.87
C GLU A 140 -0.71 -3.17 -16.14
N LEU A 141 -1.81 -2.79 -16.80
CA LEU A 141 -3.16 -3.09 -16.34
C LEU A 141 -3.82 -4.02 -17.33
N LYS A 142 -4.15 -5.23 -16.88
CA LYS A 142 -4.85 -6.25 -17.66
C LYS A 142 -6.35 -5.95 -17.74
N ASP A 143 -6.93 -5.30 -16.73
CA ASP A 143 -8.34 -4.89 -16.74
C ASP A 143 -8.48 -3.44 -17.20
N GLU A 144 -8.62 -3.25 -18.51
CA GLU A 144 -8.81 -1.93 -19.11
C GLU A 144 -10.14 -1.26 -18.69
N GLY A 145 -11.10 -2.02 -18.14
CA GLY A 145 -12.36 -1.50 -17.62
C GLY A 145 -12.16 -0.52 -16.45
N LEU A 146 -11.09 -0.69 -15.67
CA LEU A 146 -10.72 0.19 -14.55
C LEU A 146 -10.36 1.61 -14.99
N ARG A 147 -10.03 1.83 -16.27
CA ARG A 147 -9.77 3.16 -16.83
C ARG A 147 -11.03 3.97 -17.11
N THR A 148 -12.17 3.31 -17.23
CA THR A 148 -13.41 3.91 -17.75
C THR A 148 -14.59 3.76 -16.81
N LYS A 149 -14.53 2.82 -15.86
CA LYS A 149 -15.57 2.58 -14.86
C LYS A 149 -15.03 2.92 -13.47
N PHE A 150 -15.57 3.97 -12.86
CA PHE A 150 -15.81 3.88 -11.42
C PHE A 150 -16.89 2.81 -11.22
N PRO A 151 -16.84 1.97 -10.17
CA PRO A 151 -18.00 1.17 -9.80
C PRO A 151 -19.14 2.15 -9.51
N VAL A 152 -20.01 2.33 -10.50
CA VAL A 152 -21.27 3.01 -10.32
C VAL A 152 -22.03 2.13 -9.35
N ASN A 153 -22.31 2.66 -8.18
CA ASN A 153 -23.23 2.07 -7.24
C ASN A 153 -24.59 1.98 -7.94
N THR A 154 -24.89 0.86 -8.59
CA THR A 154 -26.25 0.52 -8.99
C THR A 154 -26.96 0.07 -7.72
N GLY A 155 -27.26 1.03 -6.85
CA GLY A 155 -28.11 0.80 -5.70
C GLY A 155 -29.44 0.25 -6.20
N HIS A 156 -29.67 -1.03 -5.90
CA HIS A 156 -30.99 -1.62 -5.77
C HIS A 156 -31.33 -1.66 -4.28
#